data_AF-A0A0M3J1K7-F1
#
_entry.id   AF-A0A0M3J1K7-F1
#
_cell.length_a   1.000
_cell.length_b   1.000
_cell.length_c   1.000
_cell.angle_alpha   90.00
_cell.angle_beta   90.00
_cell.angle_gamma   90.00
#
_symmetry.space_group_name_H-M   'P 1'
#
loop_
_entity.id
_entity.type
_entity.pdbx_description
1 polymer ?
#
loop_
_entity_poly.entity_id
_entity_poly.type
_entity_poly.pdbx_seq_one_letter_code
_entity_poly.pdbx_strand_id
1 'polypeptide(L)'
;LIICTFQVLANLIVLIAFGGDAKLRRNPNLILLASLAFIDFAYALLSIPYLIILITFWVPEGEEFNYNAVMVIYSGAMPAALMKSGCTITTLIALDRVIALYFIGGFIVSLLMALFDLTILFRFTHIHAVPGCTSFDCFTSTKFRAYWGLSNMVVNTISCILTIALVIGLKRLRANRQEHLSRVRQAARDKSADRVAMYILIVSAVFGVIPGTINGCAEFTHIVVCVSIL
;
A
#
# COMPACT_ATOMS: atom_id res chain seq x y z
N LEU A 1 1.23 3.19 16.13
CA LEU A 1 -0.11 3.12 16.74
C LEU A 1 -0.99 4.32 16.35
N ILE A 2 -0.61 5.56 16.66
CA ILE A 2 -1.42 6.77 16.37
C ILE A 2 -1.85 6.85 14.89
N ILE A 3 -0.91 6.64 13.95
CA ILE A 3 -1.19 6.64 12.51
C ILE A 3 -2.23 5.57 12.15
N CYS A 4 -2.09 4.33 12.66
CA CYS A 4 -3.04 3.26 12.42
C CYS A 4 -4.43 3.61 12.95
N THR A 5 -4.52 4.23 14.13
CA THR A 5 -5.81 4.69 14.68
C THR A 5 -6.47 5.73 13.78
N PHE A 6 -5.72 6.73 13.31
CA PHE A 6 -6.25 7.70 12.34
C PHE A 6 -6.68 7.03 11.03
N GLN A 7 -5.91 6.07 10.54
CA GLN A 7 -6.20 5.37 9.30
C GLN A 7 -7.46 4.48 9.41
N VAL A 8 -7.66 3.81 10.55
CA VAL A 8 -8.91 3.09 10.86
C VAL A 8 -10.09 4.05 10.84
N LEU A 9 -10.01 5.19 11.55
CA LEU A 9 -11.10 6.15 11.62
C LEU A 9 -11.44 6.76 10.25
N ALA A 10 -10.42 7.21 9.51
CA ALA A 10 -10.60 7.83 8.20
C ALA A 10 -11.24 6.86 7.20
N ASN A 11 -10.73 5.63 7.09
CA ASN A 11 -11.26 4.65 6.14
C ASN A 11 -12.63 4.13 6.58
N LEU A 12 -12.89 4.01 7.88
CA LEU A 12 -14.22 3.65 8.39
C LEU A 12 -15.28 4.68 8.00
N ILE A 13 -14.98 5.98 8.08
CA ILE A 13 -15.89 7.05 7.65
C ILE A 13 -16.21 6.90 6.16
N VAL A 14 -15.21 6.64 5.32
CA VAL A 14 -15.40 6.43 3.87
C VAL A 14 -16.29 5.23 3.60
N LEU A 15 -16.08 4.11 4.31
CA LEU A 15 -16.89 2.90 4.17
C LEU A 15 -18.34 3.10 4.63
N ILE A 16 -18.57 3.80 5.75
CA ILE A 16 -19.91 4.14 6.23
C ILE A 16 -20.64 5.01 5.22
N ALA A 17 -19.97 6.06 4.70
CA ALA A 17 -20.55 6.93 3.69
C ALA A 17 -20.92 6.18 2.40
N PHE A 18 -20.07 5.24 1.99
CA PHE A 18 -20.31 4.39 0.83
C PHE A 18 -21.47 3.39 1.06
N GLY A 19 -21.58 2.82 2.26
CA GLY A 19 -22.67 1.90 2.63
C GLY A 19 -24.02 2.60 2.78
N GLY A 20 -24.03 3.85 3.24
CA GLY A 20 -25.25 4.62 3.52
C GLY A 20 -25.99 5.12 2.28
N ASP A 21 -25.33 5.27 1.12
CA ASP A 21 -25.96 5.83 -0.09
C ASP A 21 -25.98 4.83 -1.26
N ALA A 22 -27.18 4.46 -1.70
CA ALA A 22 -27.40 3.57 -2.83
C ALA A 22 -26.90 4.14 -4.17
N LYS A 23 -26.85 5.46 -4.33
CA LYS A 23 -26.35 6.12 -5.55
C LYS A 23 -24.83 5.97 -5.69
N LEU A 24 -24.10 6.03 -4.58
CA LEU A 24 -22.65 5.84 -4.57
C LEU A 24 -22.25 4.42 -4.98
N ARG A 25 -23.01 3.41 -4.55
CA ARG A 25 -22.77 1.99 -4.87
C ARG A 25 -22.94 1.64 -6.35
N ARG A 26 -23.65 2.46 -7.12
CA ARG A 26 -23.93 2.20 -8.54
C ARG A 26 -22.80 2.68 -9.47
N ASN A 27 -21.85 3.47 -8.98
CA ASN A 27 -20.78 4.02 -9.79
C ASN A 27 -19.51 3.16 -9.68
N PRO A 28 -19.03 2.52 -10.76
CA PRO A 28 -17.89 1.61 -10.72
C PRO A 28 -16.61 2.28 -10.21
N ASN A 29 -16.35 3.55 -10.56
CA ASN A 29 -15.18 4.25 -10.05
C ASN A 29 -15.16 4.37 -8.52
N LEU A 30 -16.34 4.48 -7.91
CA LEU A 30 -16.48 4.64 -6.47
C LEU A 30 -16.29 3.33 -5.71
N ILE A 31 -16.56 2.18 -6.33
CA ILE A 31 -16.40 0.90 -5.64
C ILE A 31 -14.96 0.35 -5.67
N LEU A 32 -14.08 0.84 -6.56
CA LEU A 32 -12.64 0.60 -6.49
C LEU A 32 -12.05 1.46 -5.37
N LEU A 33 -12.55 2.70 -5.22
CA LEU A 33 -12.17 3.57 -4.12
C LEU A 33 -12.64 3.00 -2.76
N ALA A 34 -13.86 2.46 -2.70
CA ALA A 34 -14.36 1.77 -1.50
C ALA A 34 -13.53 0.50 -1.20
N SER A 35 -13.10 -0.23 -2.24
CA SER A 35 -12.22 -1.38 -2.10
C SER A 35 -10.85 -0.99 -1.54
N LEU A 36 -10.27 0.14 -2.01
CA LEU A 36 -9.03 0.69 -1.46
C LEU A 36 -9.20 1.04 0.02
N ALA A 37 -10.27 1.77 0.36
CA ALA A 37 -10.57 2.13 1.75
C ALA A 37 -10.77 0.88 2.64
N PHE A 38 -11.37 -0.19 2.11
CA PHE A 38 -11.51 -1.45 2.81
C PHE A 38 -10.16 -2.11 3.09
N ILE A 39 -9.26 -2.15 2.10
CA ILE A 39 -7.91 -2.70 2.29
C ILE A 39 -7.11 -1.89 3.29
N ASP A 40 -7.15 -0.55 3.19
CA ASP A 40 -6.42 0.33 4.11
C ASP A 40 -6.97 0.24 5.54
N PHE A 41 -8.28 0.07 5.70
CA PHE A 41 -8.92 -0.22 6.98
C PHE A 41 -8.46 -1.58 7.55
N ALA A 42 -8.53 -2.64 6.75
CA ALA A 42 -8.13 -3.99 7.16
C ALA A 42 -6.64 -4.04 7.52
N TYR A 43 -5.78 -3.40 6.71
CA TYR A 43 -4.37 -3.24 6.98
C TYR A 43 -4.14 -2.57 8.35
N ALA A 44 -4.75 -1.40 8.58
CA ALA A 44 -4.54 -0.68 9.83
C ALA A 44 -5.07 -1.45 11.05
N LEU A 45 -6.21 -2.14 10.91
CA LEU A 45 -6.78 -2.97 11.97
C LEU A 45 -5.88 -4.16 12.33
N LEU A 46 -5.28 -4.81 11.32
CA LEU A 46 -4.40 -5.97 11.51
C LEU A 46 -2.99 -5.55 11.95
N SER A 47 -2.56 -4.32 11.65
CA SER A 47 -1.29 -3.77 12.14
C SER A 47 -1.32 -3.40 13.62
N ILE A 48 -2.49 -3.06 14.18
CA ILE A 48 -2.63 -2.71 15.60
C ILE A 48 -2.15 -3.84 16.54
N PRO A 49 -2.63 -5.10 16.45
CA PRO A 49 -2.18 -6.16 17.33
C PRO A 49 -0.68 -6.42 17.19
N TYR A 50 -0.13 -6.38 15.97
CA TYR A 50 1.31 -6.50 15.73
C TYR A 50 2.11 -5.42 16.48
N LEU A 51 1.70 -4.14 16.35
CA LEU A 51 2.38 -3.05 17.05
C LEU A 51 2.23 -3.12 18.56
N ILE A 52 1.07 -3.58 19.07
CA ILE A 52 0.87 -3.77 20.51
C ILE A 52 1.85 -4.83 21.04
N ILE A 53 1.98 -5.98 20.35
CA ILE A 53 2.92 -7.04 20.75
C ILE A 53 4.35 -6.51 20.82
N LEU A 54 4.78 -5.75 19.81
CA LEU A 54 6.12 -5.16 19.79
C LEU A 54 6.34 -4.15 20.92
N ILE A 55 5.34 -3.36 21.28
CA ILE A 55 5.44 -2.37 22.36
C ILE A 55 5.39 -3.04 23.74
N THR A 56 4.53 -4.05 23.94
CA THR A 56 4.33 -4.68 25.26
C THR A 56 5.50 -5.55 25.69
N PHE A 57 6.16 -6.21 24.73
CA PHE A 57 7.33 -7.05 24.98
C PHE A 57 8.64 -6.30 24.73
N TRP A 58 8.57 -4.97 24.65
CA TRP A 58 9.75 -4.13 24.56
C TRP A 58 10.51 -4.16 25.88
N VAL A 59 11.78 -4.56 25.86
CA VAL A 59 12.62 -4.65 27.05
C VAL A 59 13.58 -3.46 27.09
N PRO A 60 13.72 -2.76 28.24
CA PRO A 60 14.70 -1.69 28.39
C PRO A 60 16.15 -2.20 28.28
N GLU A 61 17.08 -1.30 27.94
CA GLU A 61 18.45 -1.61 27.50
C GLU A 61 19.19 -2.63 28.40
N GLY A 62 19.72 -3.70 27.78
CA GLY A 62 20.62 -4.68 28.40
C GLY A 62 20.15 -6.14 28.32
N GLU A 63 18.86 -6.37 28.02
CA GLU A 63 18.26 -7.70 27.94
C GLU A 63 17.91 -8.06 26.48
N GLU A 64 18.05 -9.35 26.12
CA GLU A 64 17.74 -9.81 24.77
C GLU A 64 16.22 -9.87 24.53
N PHE A 65 15.78 -9.39 23.36
CA PHE A 65 14.38 -9.54 22.94
C PHE A 65 14.03 -11.02 22.79
N ASN A 66 13.00 -11.45 23.52
CA ASN A 66 12.46 -12.80 23.46
C ASN A 66 11.00 -12.78 23.01
N TYR A 67 10.78 -12.49 21.73
CA TYR A 67 9.44 -12.58 21.14
C TYR A 67 9.11 -14.03 20.77
N ASN A 68 7.85 -14.40 20.95
CA ASN A 68 7.34 -15.64 20.36
C ASN A 68 7.24 -15.48 18.84
N ALA A 69 8.11 -16.21 18.11
CA ALA A 69 8.20 -16.17 16.65
C ALA A 69 6.84 -16.44 15.96
N VAL A 70 6.01 -17.33 16.51
CA VAL A 70 4.67 -17.61 15.99
C VAL A 70 3.81 -16.35 16.06
N MET A 71 3.81 -15.68 17.22
CA MET A 71 2.96 -14.52 17.46
C MET A 71 3.34 -13.35 16.55
N VAL A 72 4.64 -13.10 16.36
CA VAL A 72 5.16 -12.03 15.50
C VAL A 72 4.90 -12.34 14.02
N ILE A 73 5.15 -13.58 13.57
CA ILE A 73 4.92 -13.95 12.16
C ILE A 73 3.44 -13.86 11.81
N TYR A 74 2.54 -14.41 12.61
CA TYR A 74 1.10 -14.38 12.29
C TYR A 74 0.51 -12.96 12.34
N SER A 75 0.93 -12.14 13.30
CA SER A 75 0.44 -10.76 13.40
C SER A 75 1.03 -9.83 12.33
N GLY A 76 2.29 -10.02 11.93
CA GLY A 76 2.95 -9.22 10.88
C GLY A 76 2.65 -9.67 9.45
N ALA A 77 2.34 -10.95 9.22
CA ALA A 77 2.10 -11.52 7.89
C ALA A 77 0.97 -10.84 7.11
N MET A 78 -0.16 -10.62 7.78
CA MET A 78 -1.36 -10.07 7.13
C MET A 78 -1.19 -8.60 6.72
N PRO A 79 -0.68 -7.71 7.58
CA PRO A 79 -0.29 -6.35 7.16
C PRO A 79 0.70 -6.35 5.99
N ALA A 80 1.73 -7.20 6.03
CA ALA A 80 2.74 -7.27 4.98
C ALA A 80 2.15 -7.66 3.61
N ALA A 81 1.19 -8.59 3.59
CA ALA A 81 0.49 -9.00 2.36
C ALA A 81 -0.50 -7.94 1.85
N LEU A 82 -1.20 -7.25 2.76
CA LEU A 82 -2.17 -6.21 2.38
C LEU A 82 -1.52 -4.94 1.83
N MET A 83 -0.27 -4.65 2.22
CA MET A 83 0.47 -3.50 1.71
C MET A 83 0.59 -3.49 0.17
N LYS A 84 0.98 -4.62 -0.43
CA LYS A 84 1.06 -4.79 -1.89
C LYS A 84 -0.31 -4.69 -2.56
N SER A 85 -1.33 -5.20 -1.88
CA SER A 85 -2.72 -5.16 -2.32
C SER A 85 -3.19 -3.71 -2.50
N GLY A 86 -2.94 -2.82 -1.52
CA GLY A 86 -3.30 -1.40 -1.62
C GLY A 86 -2.67 -0.70 -2.83
N CYS A 87 -1.39 -0.97 -3.11
CA CYS A 87 -0.70 -0.46 -4.30
C CYS A 87 -1.30 -1.03 -5.60
N THR A 88 -1.71 -2.30 -5.58
CA THR A 88 -2.34 -2.95 -6.74
C THR A 88 -3.69 -2.31 -7.06
N ILE A 89 -4.55 -2.08 -6.05
CA ILE A 89 -5.83 -1.35 -6.27
C ILE A 89 -5.58 0.06 -6.79
N THR A 90 -4.61 0.78 -6.23
CA THR A 90 -4.26 2.13 -6.69
C THR A 90 -3.86 2.13 -8.17
N THR A 91 -3.06 1.14 -8.57
CA THR A 91 -2.67 0.92 -9.98
C THR A 91 -3.89 0.63 -10.86
N LEU A 92 -4.81 -0.19 -10.38
CA LEU A 92 -6.04 -0.53 -11.09
C LEU A 92 -7.00 0.67 -11.20
N ILE A 93 -7.07 1.53 -10.19
CA ILE A 93 -7.79 2.81 -10.25
C ILE A 93 -7.19 3.67 -11.36
N ALA A 94 -5.85 3.75 -11.45
CA ALA A 94 -5.19 4.50 -12.51
C ALA A 94 -5.49 3.90 -13.90
N LEU A 95 -5.46 2.58 -14.04
CA LEU A 95 -5.80 1.89 -15.30
C LEU A 95 -7.27 2.06 -15.70
N ASP A 96 -8.19 2.02 -14.74
CA ASP A 96 -9.61 2.23 -15.00
C ASP A 96 -9.89 3.59 -15.65
N ARG A 97 -9.14 4.62 -15.26
CA ARG A 97 -9.22 5.96 -15.89
C ARG A 97 -8.74 6.00 -17.33
N VAL A 98 -7.97 5.02 -17.80
CA VAL A 98 -7.40 4.96 -19.17
C VAL A 98 -8.15 3.96 -20.05
N ILE A 99 -8.49 2.78 -19.51
CA ILE A 99 -8.92 1.61 -20.29
C ILE A 99 -10.38 1.23 -19.99
N ALA A 100 -11.05 1.85 -18.99
CA ALA A 100 -12.38 1.47 -18.50
C ALA A 100 -12.42 -0.03 -18.14
N LEU A 101 -11.68 -0.40 -17.09
CA LEU A 101 -11.39 -1.79 -16.74
C LEU A 101 -12.53 -2.39 -15.90
N TYR A 102 -12.82 -3.67 -16.08
CA TYR A 102 -13.97 -4.32 -15.43
C TYR A 102 -13.83 -4.34 -13.90
N PHE A 103 -14.84 -3.75 -13.26
CA PHE A 103 -14.93 -3.33 -11.86
C PHE A 103 -14.56 -4.40 -10.80
N ILE A 104 -15.13 -5.61 -10.88
CA ILE A 104 -14.99 -6.65 -9.86
C ILE A 104 -13.66 -7.39 -9.96
N GLY A 105 -13.11 -7.49 -11.17
CA GLY A 105 -11.86 -8.21 -11.43
C GLY A 105 -10.68 -7.57 -10.68
N GLY A 106 -10.65 -6.24 -10.59
CA GLY A 106 -9.56 -5.53 -9.93
C GLY A 106 -9.41 -5.87 -8.44
N PHE A 107 -10.53 -5.92 -7.70
CA PHE A 107 -10.49 -6.27 -6.28
C PHE A 107 -10.06 -7.73 -6.07
N ILE A 108 -10.56 -8.65 -6.89
CA ILE A 108 -10.17 -10.06 -6.83
C ILE A 108 -8.68 -10.23 -7.11
N VAL A 109 -8.15 -9.58 -8.16
CA VAL A 109 -6.71 -9.61 -8.49
C VAL A 109 -5.88 -9.10 -7.30
N SER A 110 -6.33 -8.04 -6.64
CA SER A 110 -5.64 -7.51 -5.46
C SER A 110 -5.59 -8.48 -4.28
N LEU A 111 -6.71 -9.16 -4.00
CA LEU A 111 -6.77 -10.18 -2.95
C LEU A 111 -5.94 -11.42 -3.31
N LEU A 112 -5.92 -11.83 -4.58
CA LEU A 112 -5.08 -12.92 -5.06
C LEU A 112 -3.59 -12.62 -4.89
N MET A 113 -3.17 -11.38 -5.15
CA MET A 113 -1.78 -10.94 -4.90
C MET A 113 -1.42 -11.01 -3.41
N ALA A 114 -2.31 -10.59 -2.52
CA ALA A 114 -2.11 -10.73 -1.08
C ALA A 114 -2.03 -12.21 -0.65
N LEU A 115 -2.91 -13.06 -1.17
CA LEU A 115 -2.90 -14.50 -0.88
C LEU A 115 -1.61 -15.18 -1.39
N PHE A 116 -1.11 -14.75 -2.55
CA PHE A 116 0.14 -15.25 -3.11
C PHE A 116 1.34 -14.92 -2.20
N ASP A 117 1.41 -13.68 -1.71
CA ASP A 117 2.46 -13.27 -0.78
C ASP A 117 2.42 -14.07 0.54
N LEU A 118 1.21 -14.29 1.09
CA LEU A 118 1.04 -15.14 2.27
C LEU A 118 1.49 -16.59 2.01
N THR A 119 1.15 -17.13 0.85
CA THR A 119 1.55 -18.50 0.47
C THR A 119 3.06 -18.63 0.38
N ILE A 120 3.74 -17.66 -0.23
CA ILE A 120 5.20 -17.62 -0.30
C ILE A 120 5.80 -17.48 1.11
N LEU A 121 5.25 -16.58 1.95
CA LEU A 121 5.71 -16.39 3.32
C LEU A 121 5.72 -17.71 4.10
N PHE A 122 4.58 -18.40 4.16
CA PHE A 122 4.46 -19.65 4.91
C PHE A 122 5.21 -20.81 4.26
N ARG A 123 5.47 -20.76 2.94
CA ARG A 123 6.25 -21.79 2.25
C ARG A 123 7.74 -21.71 2.54
N PHE A 124 8.28 -20.50 2.64
CA PHE A 124 9.73 -20.26 2.78
C PHE A 124 10.18 -19.94 4.21
N THR A 125 9.27 -19.51 5.09
CA THR A 125 9.62 -19.16 6.47
C THR A 125 9.50 -20.37 7.37
N HIS A 126 10.60 -20.75 8.01
CA HIS A 126 10.60 -21.74 9.09
C HIS A 126 10.46 -21.02 10.43
N ILE A 127 9.47 -21.43 11.22
CA ILE A 127 9.18 -20.79 12.51
C ILE A 127 10.21 -21.27 13.54
N HIS A 128 11.20 -20.43 13.80
CA HIS A 128 12.20 -20.66 14.84
C HIS A 128 12.38 -19.39 15.69
N ALA A 129 12.68 -19.58 16.96
CA ALA A 129 13.01 -18.47 17.85
C ALA A 129 14.38 -17.89 17.48
N VAL A 130 14.45 -16.57 17.33
CA VAL A 130 15.68 -15.84 17.07
C VAL A 130 15.85 -14.85 18.24
N PRO A 131 16.75 -15.12 19.20
CA PRO A 131 16.99 -14.21 20.31
C PRO A 131 17.57 -12.87 19.80
N GLY A 132 17.15 -11.76 20.41
CA GLY A 132 17.59 -10.41 20.02
C GLY A 132 16.91 -9.85 18.76
N CYS A 133 15.94 -10.56 18.19
CA CYS A 133 15.22 -10.15 16.99
C CYS A 133 14.14 -9.10 17.33
N THR A 134 14.16 -7.94 16.68
CA THR A 134 13.30 -6.79 17.04
C THR A 134 12.10 -6.57 16.12
N SER A 135 12.03 -7.27 14.99
CA SER A 135 11.02 -7.02 13.95
C SER A 135 10.62 -8.28 13.20
N PHE A 136 9.45 -8.23 12.56
CA PHE A 136 8.94 -9.28 11.67
C PHE A 136 9.98 -9.75 10.64
N ASP A 137 10.70 -8.81 10.03
CA ASP A 137 11.66 -9.10 8.95
C ASP A 137 12.78 -10.06 9.35
N CYS A 138 13.16 -10.06 10.63
CA CYS A 138 14.23 -10.91 11.15
C CYS A 138 13.74 -12.34 11.45
N PHE A 139 12.43 -12.55 11.66
CA PHE A 139 11.82 -13.88 11.75
C PHE A 139 11.54 -14.53 10.40
N THR A 140 11.64 -13.77 9.30
CA THR A 140 11.38 -14.27 7.95
C THR A 140 12.66 -14.72 7.22
N SER A 141 12.49 -15.63 6.25
CA SER A 141 13.61 -16.06 5.40
C SER A 141 14.11 -14.91 4.53
N THR A 142 15.44 -14.78 4.37
CA THR A 142 16.06 -13.82 3.45
C THR A 142 15.48 -13.92 2.03
N LYS A 143 15.17 -15.14 1.55
CA LYS A 143 14.56 -15.35 0.23
C LYS A 143 13.16 -14.75 0.12
N PHE A 144 12.36 -14.84 1.18
CA PHE A 144 11.04 -14.22 1.22
C PHE A 144 11.17 -12.70 1.24
N ARG A 145 12.04 -12.16 2.10
CA ARG A 145 12.26 -10.72 2.21
C ARG A 145 12.72 -10.11 0.88
N ALA A 146 13.58 -10.82 0.15
CA ALA A 146 14.02 -10.46 -1.19
C ALA A 146 12.87 -10.34 -2.17
N TYR A 147 12.08 -11.42 -2.27
CA TYR A 147 10.93 -11.50 -3.13
C TYR A 147 9.90 -10.41 -2.81
N TRP A 148 9.58 -10.24 -1.53
CA TRP A 148 8.58 -9.29 -1.06
C TRP A 148 9.03 -7.86 -1.34
N GLY A 149 10.27 -7.50 -1.00
CA GLY A 149 10.85 -6.19 -1.29
C GLY A 149 10.88 -5.87 -2.79
N LEU A 150 11.42 -6.77 -3.62
CA LEU A 150 11.54 -6.58 -5.06
C LEU A 150 10.15 -6.50 -5.74
N SER A 151 9.22 -7.38 -5.37
CA SER A 151 7.89 -7.39 -5.97
C SER A 151 7.08 -6.15 -5.62
N ASN A 152 7.20 -5.63 -4.39
CA ASN A 152 6.58 -4.38 -3.99
C ASN A 152 7.18 -3.18 -4.75
N MET A 153 8.50 -3.16 -4.92
CA MET A 153 9.18 -2.13 -5.72
C MET A 153 8.65 -2.11 -7.16
N VAL A 154 8.51 -3.28 -7.81
CA VAL A 154 8.00 -3.38 -9.18
C VAL A 154 6.57 -2.87 -9.28
N VAL A 155 5.65 -3.33 -8.42
CA VAL A 155 4.25 -2.91 -8.44
C VAL A 155 4.13 -1.40 -8.21
N ASN A 156 4.88 -0.85 -7.25
CA ASN A 156 4.81 0.57 -6.96
C ASN A 156 5.45 1.43 -8.07
N THR A 157 6.49 0.93 -8.75
CA THR A 157 7.08 1.60 -9.92
C THR A 157 6.09 1.66 -11.08
N ILE A 158 5.39 0.55 -11.35
CA ILE A 158 4.33 0.49 -12.37
C ILE A 158 3.21 1.50 -12.05
N SER A 159 2.77 1.54 -10.78
CA SER A 159 1.78 2.51 -10.29
C SER A 159 2.22 3.95 -10.56
N CYS A 160 3.48 4.27 -10.27
CA CYS A 160 4.06 5.59 -10.47
C CYS A 160 4.07 5.99 -11.96
N ILE A 161 4.57 5.11 -12.84
CA ILE A 161 4.61 5.34 -14.30
C ILE A 161 3.20 5.57 -14.84
N LEU A 162 2.23 4.74 -14.45
CA LEU A 162 0.84 4.88 -14.87
C LEU A 162 0.22 6.18 -14.40
N THR A 163 0.51 6.60 -13.18
CA THR A 163 0.02 7.87 -12.64
C THR A 163 0.61 9.07 -13.39
N ILE A 164 1.91 9.03 -13.74
CA ILE A 164 2.54 10.05 -14.58
C ILE A 164 1.90 10.07 -15.97
N ALA A 165 1.72 8.90 -16.59
CA ALA A 165 1.08 8.77 -17.91
C ALA A 165 -0.33 9.35 -17.90
N LEU A 166 -1.11 9.11 -16.85
CA LEU A 166 -2.44 9.70 -16.64
C LEU A 166 -2.36 11.22 -16.55
N VAL A 167 -1.45 11.77 -15.75
CA VAL A 167 -1.30 13.23 -15.60
C VAL A 167 -0.92 13.87 -16.93
N ILE A 168 0.01 13.28 -17.67
CA ILE A 168 0.40 13.77 -19.01
C ILE A 168 -0.78 13.66 -19.99
N GLY A 169 -1.48 12.54 -20.00
CA GLY A 169 -2.65 12.32 -20.85
C GLY A 169 -3.76 13.34 -20.58
N LEU A 170 -4.07 13.59 -19.31
CA LEU A 170 -5.03 14.61 -18.89
C LEU A 170 -4.56 16.01 -19.29
N LYS A 171 -3.27 16.34 -19.15
CA LYS A 171 -2.71 17.63 -19.59
C LYS A 171 -2.80 17.81 -21.11
N ARG A 172 -2.51 16.77 -21.91
CA ARG A 172 -2.62 16.80 -23.37
C ARG A 172 -4.06 16.95 -23.83
N LEU A 173 -4.99 16.19 -23.25
CA LEU A 173 -6.43 16.32 -23.53
C LEU A 173 -6.94 17.73 -23.19
N ARG A 174 -6.45 18.31 -22.09
CA ARG A 174 -6.77 19.70 -21.71
C ARG A 174 -6.23 20.71 -22.71
N ALA A 175 -4.95 20.59 -23.12
CA ALA A 175 -4.36 21.48 -24.11
C ALA A 175 -5.19 21.52 -25.41
N ASN A 176 -5.68 20.36 -25.85
CA ASN A 176 -6.54 20.26 -27.03
C ASN A 176 -7.97 20.78 -26.80
N ARG A 177 -8.51 20.69 -25.57
CA ARG A 177 -9.88 21.16 -25.24
C ARG A 177 -9.96 22.66 -24.95
N GLN A 178 -8.85 23.27 -24.54
CA GLN A 178 -8.74 24.69 -24.18
C GLN A 178 -8.78 25.63 -25.39
N GLU A 179 -8.72 25.06 -26.60
CA GLU A 179 -8.98 25.74 -27.87
C GLU A 179 -10.48 26.04 -28.06
N HIS A 180 -11.41 25.35 -27.38
CA HIS A 180 -12.82 25.33 -27.76
C HIS A 180 -13.87 25.80 -26.72
N LEU A 181 -13.58 26.00 -25.41
CA LEU A 181 -14.62 26.47 -24.46
C LEU A 181 -14.10 27.23 -23.21
N SER A 182 -14.84 28.27 -22.85
CA SER A 182 -14.73 29.30 -21.79
C SER A 182 -13.91 29.02 -20.50
N ARG A 183 -13.10 30.02 -20.11
CA ARG A 183 -11.81 29.92 -19.41
C ARG A 183 -11.75 30.05 -17.87
N VAL A 184 -12.83 30.26 -17.12
CA VAL A 184 -12.66 30.73 -15.70
C VAL A 184 -13.10 29.74 -14.62
N ARG A 185 -14.24 29.05 -14.77
CA ARG A 185 -14.73 28.11 -13.74
C ARG A 185 -14.09 26.71 -13.80
N GLN A 186 -13.74 26.23 -14.99
CA GLN A 186 -13.04 24.95 -15.17
C GLN A 186 -11.60 25.03 -14.64
N ALA A 187 -10.87 26.12 -14.93
CA ALA A 187 -9.49 26.31 -14.49
C ALA A 187 -9.27 26.20 -12.96
N ALA A 188 -10.22 26.67 -12.14
CA ALA A 188 -10.14 26.57 -10.68
C ALA A 188 -10.35 25.14 -10.15
N ARG A 189 -11.33 24.41 -10.71
CA ARG A 189 -11.60 22.99 -10.39
C ARG A 189 -10.52 22.06 -10.94
N ASP A 190 -9.88 22.46 -12.03
CA ASP A 190 -8.81 21.72 -12.68
C ASP A 190 -7.46 21.90 -11.95
N LYS A 191 -7.20 23.10 -11.40
CA LYS A 191 -6.01 23.37 -10.57
C LYS A 191 -6.02 22.56 -9.26
N SER A 192 -7.20 22.29 -8.68
CA SER A 192 -7.30 21.41 -7.52
C SER A 192 -7.07 19.94 -7.89
N ALA A 193 -7.61 19.47 -9.02
CA ALA A 193 -7.38 18.10 -9.50
C ALA A 193 -5.91 17.83 -9.85
N ASP A 194 -5.21 18.77 -10.49
CA ASP A 194 -3.77 18.64 -10.79
C ASP A 194 -2.93 18.59 -9.51
N ARG A 195 -3.34 19.35 -8.48
CA ARG A 195 -2.68 19.37 -7.18
C ARG A 195 -2.85 18.04 -6.44
N VAL A 196 -4.05 17.47 -6.44
CA VAL A 196 -4.32 16.16 -5.83
C VAL A 196 -3.51 15.06 -6.53
N ALA A 197 -3.46 15.05 -7.87
CA ALA A 197 -2.65 14.08 -8.60
C ALA A 197 -1.15 14.22 -8.33
N MET A 198 -0.64 15.45 -8.21
CA MET A 198 0.75 15.71 -7.82
C MET A 198 1.04 15.23 -6.39
N TYR A 199 0.13 15.45 -5.44
CA TYR A 199 0.28 14.94 -4.07
C TYR A 199 0.32 13.41 -4.03
N ILE A 200 -0.57 12.74 -4.77
CA ILE A 200 -0.58 11.27 -4.86
C ILE A 200 0.75 10.77 -5.44
N LEU A 201 1.26 11.39 -6.50
CA LEU A 201 2.55 11.04 -7.10
C LEU A 201 3.72 11.19 -6.13
N ILE A 202 3.79 12.32 -5.42
CA ILE A 202 4.87 12.58 -4.45
C ILE A 202 4.81 11.57 -3.31
N VAL A 203 3.62 11.32 -2.75
CA VAL A 203 3.45 10.35 -1.65
C VAL A 203 3.81 8.93 -2.11
N SER A 204 3.33 8.50 -3.27
CA SER A 204 3.61 7.14 -3.79
C SER A 204 5.09 6.95 -4.16
N ALA A 205 5.76 8.01 -4.63
CA ALA A 205 7.21 7.98 -4.90
C ALA A 205 8.02 7.90 -3.60
N VAL A 206 7.71 8.75 -2.62
CA VAL A 206 8.48 8.86 -1.37
C VAL A 206 8.28 7.65 -0.46
N PHE A 207 7.05 7.17 -0.29
CA PHE A 207 6.78 6.07 0.65
C PHE A 207 6.78 4.68 0.01
N GLY A 208 6.72 4.58 -1.32
CA GLY A 208 6.74 3.29 -1.99
C GLY A 208 7.99 3.04 -2.83
N VAL A 209 8.41 3.99 -3.68
CA VAL A 209 9.53 3.76 -4.62
C VAL A 209 10.86 3.86 -3.89
N ILE A 210 11.04 4.88 -3.03
CA ILE A 210 12.30 5.08 -2.31
C ILE A 210 12.60 3.90 -1.36
N PRO A 211 11.69 3.45 -0.47
CA PRO A 211 11.98 2.33 0.43
C PRO A 211 12.16 1.02 -0.33
N GLY A 212 11.38 0.79 -1.39
CA GLY A 212 11.53 -0.39 -2.25
C GLY A 212 12.86 -0.44 -2.99
N THR A 213 13.34 0.71 -3.48
CA THR A 213 14.65 0.81 -4.16
C THR A 213 15.79 0.62 -3.17
N ILE A 214 15.69 1.18 -1.96
CA ILE A 214 16.69 0.98 -0.90
C ILE A 214 16.77 -0.49 -0.51
N ASN A 215 15.62 -1.16 -0.28
CA ASN A 215 15.59 -2.57 0.06
C ASN A 215 16.11 -3.46 -1.08
N GLY A 216 15.75 -3.17 -2.33
CA GLY A 216 16.25 -3.89 -3.50
C GLY A 216 17.76 -3.71 -3.72
N CYS A 217 18.27 -2.48 -3.57
CA CYS A 217 19.70 -2.20 -3.71
C CYS A 217 20.53 -2.75 -2.55
N ALA A 218 20.02 -2.74 -1.32
CA ALA A 218 20.69 -3.30 -0.13
C ALA A 218 21.01 -4.79 -0.34
N GLU A 219 20.12 -5.52 -1.00
CA GLU A 219 20.32 -6.93 -1.29
C GLU A 219 21.33 -7.19 -2.41
N PHE A 220 21.36 -6.36 -3.46
CA PHE A 220 22.35 -6.47 -4.54
C PHE A 220 23.76 -6.05 -4.14
N THR A 221 23.89 -5.18 -3.14
CA THR A 221 25.18 -4.61 -2.74
C THR A 221 25.78 -5.22 -1.47
N HIS A 222 25.11 -6.21 -0.84
CA HIS A 222 25.49 -6.73 0.50
C HIS A 222 25.61 -5.62 1.57
N ILE A 223 25.04 -4.44 1.34
CA ILE A 223 25.05 -3.35 2.31
C ILE A 223 23.84 -3.58 3.24
N VAL A 224 24.13 -3.88 4.50
CA VAL A 224 23.12 -3.92 5.57
C VAL A 224 22.61 -2.50 5.80
N VAL A 225 21.65 -2.05 4.98
CA VAL A 225 20.87 -0.87 5.30
C VAL A 225 19.74 -1.33 6.21
N CYS A 226 19.94 -1.17 7.53
CA CYS A 226 18.86 -1.23 8.50
C CYS A 226 17.83 -0.14 8.18
N VAL A 227 16.83 -0.45 7.37
CA VAL A 227 15.58 0.32 7.35
C VAL A 227 14.55 -0.44 8.20
N SER A 228 14.86 -0.55 9.48
CA SER A 228 13.85 -0.77 10.51
C SER A 228 13.11 0.55 10.71
N ILE A 229 12.19 0.92 9.82
CA ILE A 229 11.03 1.82 10.04
C ILE A 229 10.16 1.68 8.78
N LEU A 230 9.29 0.67 8.77
CA LEU A 230 7.85 0.85 8.51
C LEU A 230 7.07 -0.34 9.04
#